data_AF-A0A328U0C4-F1
#
_entry.id   AF-A0A328U0C4-F1
#
_cell.length_a   1.000
_cell.length_b   1.000
_cell.length_c   1.000
_cell.angle_alpha   90.00
_cell.angle_beta   90.00
_cell.angle_gamma   90.00
#
_symmetry.space_group_name_H-M   'P 1'
#
loop_
_entity.id
_entity.type
_entity.pdbx_description
1 polymer ?
#
loop_
_entity_poly.entity_id
_entity_poly.type
_entity_poly.pdbx_seq_one_letter_code
_entity_poly.pdbx_strand_id
1 'polypeptide(L)'
;MTEPIAIGPLRLDAMMLAAIGSAAAGLAILKLWLARSPFKEERYWFELAVNAMIWILIGWKLAFLLREPEVLWERPSALIIVRGSGSDTAVGMLLAIVYLGYATRKRRIKALKLLDVLPFALLPACIVWTLITDRWYGIPYAILLAAVYGVLFRTGAAGRAGSGETASLALLGTGIGGLVVSLFAPYPPGELPMLTFGLTTLQWLFILMSLLGIGLPTRRSSG
;
A
#
# COMPACT_ATOMS: atom_id res chain seq x y z
N MET A 1 -12.23 -15.09 -4.54
CA MET A 1 -13.44 -14.94 -5.39
C MET A 1 -12.99 -14.62 -6.81
N THR A 2 -13.19 -15.54 -7.76
CA THR A 2 -12.73 -15.40 -9.16
C THR A 2 -13.86 -15.60 -10.16
N GLU A 3 -15.06 -15.09 -9.85
CA GLU A 3 -16.08 -14.93 -10.89
C GLU A 3 -15.95 -13.53 -11.49
N PRO A 4 -15.52 -13.41 -12.75
CA PRO A 4 -15.50 -12.12 -13.42
C PRO A 4 -16.94 -11.66 -13.60
N ILE A 5 -17.27 -10.48 -13.07
CA ILE A 5 -18.54 -9.83 -13.35
C ILE A 5 -18.47 -9.38 -14.81
N ALA A 6 -19.04 -10.18 -15.71
CA ALA A 6 -19.12 -9.85 -17.12
C ALA A 6 -20.34 -8.95 -17.35
N ILE A 7 -20.10 -7.66 -17.60
CA ILE A 7 -21.13 -6.75 -18.11
C ILE A 7 -20.92 -6.70 -19.63
N GLY A 8 -21.54 -7.61 -20.37
CA GLY A 8 -21.36 -7.74 -21.82
C GLY A 8 -19.91 -8.11 -22.19
N PRO A 9 -19.27 -7.44 -23.18
CA PRO A 9 -17.89 -7.74 -23.58
C PRO A 9 -16.83 -7.26 -22.58
N LEU A 10 -17.23 -6.44 -21.59
CA LEU A 10 -16.35 -5.94 -20.53
C LEU A 10 -16.28 -6.95 -19.39
N ARG A 11 -15.20 -7.74 -19.38
CA ARG A 11 -14.82 -8.57 -18.23
C ARG A 11 -14.06 -7.67 -17.25
N LEU A 12 -14.79 -7.02 -16.36
CA LEU A 12 -14.16 -6.31 -15.26
C LEU A 12 -13.61 -7.33 -14.28
N ASP A 13 -12.29 -7.37 -14.21
CA ASP A 13 -11.58 -8.19 -13.26
C ASP A 13 -11.89 -7.72 -11.83
N ALA A 14 -12.49 -8.59 -11.03
CA ALA A 14 -12.81 -8.33 -9.63
C ALA A 14 -11.59 -7.88 -8.82
N MET A 15 -10.39 -8.37 -9.17
CA MET A 15 -9.14 -7.99 -8.52
C MET A 15 -8.73 -6.55 -8.84
N MET A 16 -8.92 -6.10 -10.08
CA MET A 16 -8.69 -4.71 -10.48
C MET A 16 -9.68 -3.77 -9.80
N LEU A 17 -10.96 -4.15 -9.71
CA LEU A 17 -11.97 -3.39 -8.99
C LEU A 17 -11.66 -3.30 -7.49
N ALA A 18 -11.18 -4.39 -6.88
CA ALA A 18 -10.70 -4.39 -5.50
C ALA A 18 -9.50 -3.45 -5.30
N ALA A 19 -8.55 -3.42 -6.25
CA ALA A 19 -7.38 -2.55 -6.20
C ALA A 19 -7.79 -1.06 -6.30
N ILE A 20 -8.66 -0.73 -7.25
CA ILE A 20 -9.17 0.64 -7.41
C ILE A 20 -9.99 1.04 -6.19
N GLY A 21 -10.87 0.18 -5.70
CA GLY A 21 -11.71 0.44 -4.53
C GLY A 21 -10.91 0.66 -3.25
N SER A 22 -9.88 -0.17 -3.01
CA SER A 22 -8.98 0.00 -1.88
C SER A 22 -8.13 1.26 -1.97
N ALA A 23 -7.57 1.56 -3.14
CA ALA A 23 -6.82 2.79 -3.36
C ALA A 23 -7.70 4.05 -3.19
N ALA A 24 -8.92 4.03 -3.71
CA ALA A 24 -9.89 5.10 -3.54
C ALA A 24 -10.27 5.30 -2.07
N ALA A 25 -10.46 4.23 -1.31
CA ALA A 25 -10.74 4.30 0.13
C ALA A 25 -9.57 4.91 0.91
N GLY A 26 -8.33 4.50 0.60
CA GLY A 26 -7.11 5.09 1.18
C GLY A 26 -7.00 6.59 0.89
N LEU A 27 -7.25 7.00 -0.36
CA LEU A 27 -7.25 8.42 -0.75
C LEU A 27 -8.38 9.22 -0.10
N ALA A 28 -9.58 8.65 0.01
CA ALA A 28 -10.72 9.30 0.65
C ALA A 28 -10.43 9.54 2.14
N ILE A 29 -9.88 8.55 2.82
CA ILE A 29 -9.53 8.64 4.24
C ILE A 29 -8.35 9.60 4.44
N LEU A 30 -7.34 9.57 3.57
CA LEU A 30 -6.27 10.57 3.57
C LEU A 30 -6.82 11.99 3.42
N LYS A 31 -7.76 12.21 2.49
CA LYS A 31 -8.40 13.52 2.28
C LYS A 31 -9.15 13.99 3.53
N LEU A 32 -9.92 13.11 4.16
CA LEU A 32 -10.64 13.41 5.40
C LEU A 32 -9.68 13.72 6.55
N TRP A 33 -8.58 12.99 6.64
CA TRP A 33 -7.54 13.22 7.64
C TRP A 33 -6.82 14.56 7.39
N LEU A 34 -6.40 14.84 6.16
CA LEU A 34 -5.75 16.09 5.78
C LEU A 34 -6.60 17.31 6.15
N ALA A 35 -7.92 17.23 5.92
CA ALA A 35 -8.87 18.29 6.26
C ALA A 35 -8.95 18.61 7.78
N ARG A 36 -8.57 17.67 8.64
CA ARG A 36 -8.55 17.81 10.11
C ARG A 36 -7.14 17.98 10.69
N SER A 37 -6.11 17.85 9.85
CA SER A 37 -4.70 17.90 10.23
C SER A 37 -4.15 19.33 10.13
N PRO A 38 -2.99 19.63 10.73
CA PRO A 38 -2.28 20.90 10.51
C PRO A 38 -1.86 21.10 9.04
N PHE A 39 -1.95 20.07 8.19
CA PHE A 39 -1.60 20.11 6.77
C PHE A 39 -2.78 20.47 5.85
N LYS A 40 -3.88 21.01 6.39
CA LYS A 40 -5.09 21.34 5.63
C LYS A 40 -4.83 22.25 4.42
N GLU A 41 -3.91 23.19 4.54
CA GLU A 41 -3.56 24.14 3.47
C GLU A 41 -2.58 23.53 2.45
N GLU A 42 -1.93 22.43 2.80
CA GLU A 42 -0.94 21.74 1.99
C GLU A 42 -1.59 20.80 0.97
N ARG A 43 -2.36 21.37 0.02
CA ARG A 43 -3.07 20.64 -1.07
C ARG A 43 -2.18 19.67 -1.85
N TYR A 44 -0.88 19.95 -1.84
CA TYR A 44 0.15 19.17 -2.51
C TYR A 44 0.23 17.71 -2.03
N TRP A 45 -0.19 17.37 -0.80
CA TRP A 45 -0.17 15.99 -0.28
C TRP A 45 -1.15 15.08 -1.01
N PHE A 46 -2.35 15.58 -1.25
CA PHE A 46 -3.37 14.83 -1.98
C PHE A 46 -2.92 14.60 -3.43
N GLU A 47 -2.39 15.63 -4.09
CA GLU A 47 -1.81 15.50 -5.44
C GLU A 47 -0.66 14.49 -5.47
N LEU A 48 0.21 14.51 -4.46
CA LEU A 48 1.33 13.58 -4.37
C LEU A 48 0.86 12.12 -4.27
N ALA A 49 -0.18 11.86 -3.45
CA ALA A 49 -0.77 10.55 -3.30
C ALA A 49 -1.47 10.06 -4.59
N VAL A 50 -2.25 10.94 -5.23
CA VAL A 50 -2.90 10.63 -6.52
C VAL A 50 -1.86 10.34 -7.61
N ASN A 51 -0.82 11.17 -7.72
CA ASN A 51 0.24 10.96 -8.70
C ASN A 51 1.02 9.67 -8.43
N ALA A 52 1.32 9.35 -7.18
CA ALA A 52 1.95 8.07 -6.82
C ALA A 52 1.07 6.89 -7.24
N MET A 53 -0.25 6.96 -7.01
CA MET A 53 -1.19 5.94 -7.46
C MET A 53 -1.22 5.80 -8.99
N ILE A 54 -1.18 6.92 -9.73
CA ILE A 54 -1.07 6.89 -11.20
C ILE A 54 0.21 6.17 -11.63
N TRP A 55 1.35 6.44 -10.98
CA TRP A 55 2.59 5.72 -11.26
C TRP A 55 2.51 4.22 -10.95
N ILE A 56 1.81 3.82 -9.89
CA ILE A 56 1.53 2.40 -9.62
C ILE A 56 0.74 1.79 -10.77
N LEU A 57 -0.34 2.45 -11.22
CA LEU A 57 -1.19 1.95 -12.29
C LEU A 57 -0.47 1.88 -13.63
N ILE A 58 0.32 2.90 -13.98
CA ILE A 58 1.14 2.93 -15.18
C ILE A 58 2.17 1.79 -15.14
N GLY A 59 2.88 1.65 -14.02
CA GLY A 59 3.87 0.59 -13.88
C GLY A 59 3.24 -0.80 -13.94
N TRP A 60 2.16 -1.03 -13.21
CA TRP A 60 1.42 -2.29 -13.26
C TRP A 60 0.91 -2.62 -14.67
N LYS A 61 0.40 -1.62 -15.40
CA LYS A 61 -0.15 -1.83 -16.74
C LYS A 61 0.92 -1.99 -17.80
N LEU A 62 2.06 -1.31 -17.68
CA LEU A 62 3.12 -1.32 -18.69
C LEU A 62 4.27 -2.27 -18.38
N ALA A 63 4.32 -2.91 -17.21
CA ALA A 63 5.42 -3.79 -16.84
C ALA A 63 5.56 -5.02 -17.76
N PHE A 64 4.51 -5.46 -18.45
CA PHE A 64 4.63 -6.51 -19.47
C PHE A 64 5.51 -6.07 -20.66
N LEU A 65 5.52 -4.78 -21.00
CA LEU A 65 6.35 -4.24 -22.10
C LEU A 65 7.85 -4.30 -21.78
N LEU A 66 8.21 -4.31 -20.50
CA LEU A 66 9.61 -4.48 -20.10
C LEU A 66 10.11 -5.90 -20.37
N ARG A 67 9.19 -6.87 -20.44
CA ARG A 67 9.49 -8.28 -20.67
C ARG A 67 9.38 -8.64 -22.14
N GLU A 68 8.37 -8.12 -22.83
CA GLU A 68 8.07 -8.40 -24.23
C GLU A 68 7.90 -7.09 -25.02
N PRO A 69 8.99 -6.36 -25.30
CA PRO A 69 8.90 -5.06 -25.98
C PRO A 69 8.39 -5.17 -27.43
N GLU A 70 8.64 -6.31 -28.08
CA GLU A 70 8.25 -6.60 -29.47
C GLU A 70 6.72 -6.57 -29.67
N VAL A 71 5.96 -6.90 -28.63
CA VAL A 71 4.49 -6.92 -28.64
C VAL A 71 3.90 -5.54 -29.00
N LEU A 72 4.60 -4.46 -28.68
CA LEU A 72 4.12 -3.10 -28.96
C LEU A 72 4.15 -2.75 -30.45
N TRP A 73 5.04 -3.40 -31.22
CA TRP A 73 5.15 -3.24 -32.68
C TRP A 73 4.22 -4.21 -33.41
N GLU A 74 4.13 -5.45 -32.92
CA GLU A 74 3.31 -6.47 -33.59
C GLU A 74 1.81 -6.31 -33.30
N ARG A 75 1.45 -5.91 -32.07
CA ARG A 75 0.07 -5.89 -31.59
C ARG A 75 -0.17 -4.71 -30.65
N PRO A 76 -0.31 -3.47 -31.16
CA PRO A 76 -0.52 -2.29 -30.31
C PRO A 76 -1.80 -2.38 -29.46
N SER A 77 -2.79 -3.16 -29.89
CA SER A 77 -4.01 -3.45 -29.12
C SER A 77 -3.75 -4.24 -27.83
N ALA A 78 -2.60 -4.92 -27.72
CA ALA A 78 -2.19 -5.64 -26.51
C ALA A 78 -2.05 -4.70 -25.29
N LEU A 79 -1.75 -3.41 -25.51
CA LEU A 79 -1.74 -2.39 -24.45
C LEU A 79 -3.07 -2.31 -23.70
N ILE A 80 -4.19 -2.58 -24.36
CA ILE A 80 -5.51 -2.53 -23.71
C ILE A 80 -5.86 -3.91 -23.16
N ILE A 81 -5.56 -4.97 -23.91
CA ILE A 81 -6.05 -6.33 -23.69
C ILE A 81 -5.24 -7.11 -22.63
N VAL A 82 -3.92 -6.90 -22.56
CA VAL A 82 -3.06 -7.66 -21.64
C VAL A 82 -3.35 -7.25 -20.19
N ARG A 83 -3.63 -8.26 -19.36
CA ARG A 83 -3.91 -8.10 -17.93
C ARG A 83 -2.60 -8.12 -17.15
N GLY A 84 -2.40 -7.11 -16.30
CA GLY A 84 -1.25 -7.05 -15.41
C GLY A 84 -1.28 -8.18 -14.38
N SER A 85 -0.12 -8.77 -14.11
CA SER A 85 0.11 -9.82 -13.13
C SER A 85 0.41 -9.24 -11.73
N GLY A 86 0.39 -10.10 -10.70
CA GLY A 86 0.81 -9.69 -9.36
C GLY A 86 2.26 -9.21 -9.28
N SER A 87 3.16 -9.80 -10.09
CA SER A 87 4.56 -9.34 -10.19
C SER A 87 4.68 -7.95 -10.83
N ASP A 88 3.75 -7.55 -11.69
CA ASP A 88 3.74 -6.22 -12.30
C ASP A 88 3.44 -5.12 -11.27
N THR A 89 2.70 -5.47 -10.21
CA THR A 89 2.41 -4.54 -9.11
C THR A 89 3.69 -4.10 -8.41
N ALA A 90 4.70 -4.97 -8.30
CA ALA A 90 5.99 -4.63 -7.71
C ALA A 90 6.74 -3.55 -8.54
N VAL A 91 6.64 -3.62 -9.87
CA VAL A 91 7.20 -2.60 -10.78
C VAL A 91 6.46 -1.27 -10.59
N GLY A 92 5.12 -1.31 -10.48
CA GLY A 92 4.32 -0.13 -10.16
C GLY A 92 4.70 0.51 -8.82
N MET A 93 4.86 -0.29 -7.76
CA MET A 93 5.31 0.20 -6.46
C MET A 93 6.71 0.82 -6.54
N LEU A 94 7.65 0.19 -7.26
CA LEU A 94 9.00 0.72 -7.44
C LEU A 94 8.97 2.10 -8.13
N LEU A 95 8.19 2.24 -9.22
CA LEU A 95 8.02 3.52 -9.92
C LEU A 95 7.40 4.58 -9.01
N ALA A 96 6.43 4.21 -8.18
CA ALA A 96 5.84 5.14 -7.22
C ALA A 96 6.85 5.59 -6.15
N ILE A 97 7.71 4.68 -5.66
CA ILE A 97 8.80 5.03 -4.72
C ILE A 97 9.78 5.99 -5.38
N VAL A 98 10.21 5.72 -6.61
CA VAL A 98 11.09 6.61 -7.38
C VAL A 98 10.45 7.98 -7.59
N TYR A 99 9.16 8.01 -7.98
CA TYR A 99 8.40 9.24 -8.13
C TYR A 99 8.31 10.03 -6.81
N LEU A 100 7.96 9.37 -5.71
CA LEU A 100 7.89 10.01 -4.39
C LEU A 100 9.25 10.57 -3.96
N GLY A 101 10.34 9.83 -4.20
CA GLY A 101 11.70 10.29 -3.94
C GLY A 101 12.08 11.52 -4.78
N TYR A 102 11.70 11.54 -6.06
CA TYR A 102 11.91 12.70 -6.93
C TYR A 102 11.05 13.91 -6.52
N ALA A 103 9.76 13.70 -6.29
CA ALA A 103 8.80 14.74 -5.97
C ALA A 103 9.09 15.38 -4.60
N THR A 104 9.49 14.60 -3.60
CA THR A 104 9.90 15.12 -2.29
C THR A 104 11.15 15.99 -2.37
N ARG A 105 12.17 15.56 -3.14
CA ARG A 105 13.37 16.38 -3.40
C ARG A 105 13.03 17.69 -4.10
N LYS A 106 12.21 17.62 -5.16
CA LYS A 106 11.79 18.80 -5.93
C LYS A 106 11.00 19.81 -5.07
N ARG A 107 10.16 19.31 -4.16
CA ARG A 107 9.31 20.14 -3.26
C ARG A 107 9.98 20.45 -1.91
N ARG A 108 11.24 20.06 -1.69
CA ARG A 108 12.00 20.20 -0.43
C ARG A 108 11.27 19.67 0.82
N ILE A 109 10.48 18.62 0.66
CA ILE A 109 9.76 17.97 1.77
C ILE A 109 10.75 17.04 2.48
N LYS A 110 10.84 17.14 3.81
CA LYS A 110 11.64 16.21 4.62
C LYS A 110 11.09 14.78 4.47
N ALA A 111 11.97 13.81 4.19
CA ALA A 111 11.56 12.41 3.97
C ALA A 111 10.75 11.83 5.14
N LEU A 112 11.12 12.15 6.39
CA LEU A 112 10.37 11.73 7.58
C LEU A 112 8.94 12.27 7.60
N LYS A 113 8.70 13.49 7.10
CA LYS A 113 7.36 14.06 7.00
C LYS A 113 6.51 13.27 5.99
N LEU A 114 7.09 12.87 4.86
CA LEU A 114 6.41 11.97 3.90
C LEU A 114 6.09 10.63 4.56
N LEU A 115 7.07 10.00 5.20
CA LEU A 115 6.89 8.70 5.84
C LEU A 115 5.84 8.73 6.93
N ASP A 116 5.69 9.83 7.67
CA ASP A 116 4.65 9.98 8.68
C ASP A 116 3.24 10.16 8.09
N VAL A 117 3.13 10.67 6.86
CA VAL A 117 1.84 10.87 6.18
C VAL A 117 1.38 9.59 5.47
N LEU A 118 2.29 8.79 4.92
CA LEU A 118 1.96 7.59 4.14
C LEU A 118 1.04 6.58 4.86
N PRO A 119 1.22 6.27 6.16
CA PRO A 119 0.35 5.34 6.88
C PRO A 119 -1.13 5.71 6.82
N PHE A 120 -1.46 7.02 6.74
CA PHE A 120 -2.85 7.48 6.68
C PHE A 120 -3.54 7.20 5.35
N ALA A 121 -2.79 6.92 4.29
CA ALA A 121 -3.32 6.45 3.02
C ALA A 121 -3.22 4.93 2.88
N LEU A 122 -2.09 4.36 3.28
CA LEU A 122 -1.77 2.95 3.05
C LEU A 122 -2.56 2.01 3.96
N LEU A 123 -2.65 2.28 5.28
CA LEU A 123 -3.33 1.36 6.20
C LEU A 123 -4.82 1.19 5.83
N PRO A 124 -5.59 2.25 5.56
CA PRO A 124 -6.98 2.07 5.16
C PRO A 124 -7.14 1.39 3.80
N ALA A 125 -6.24 1.66 2.85
CA ALA A 125 -6.23 0.94 1.57
C ALA A 125 -6.00 -0.56 1.80
N CYS A 126 -5.00 -0.94 2.61
CA CYS A 126 -4.73 -2.34 2.94
C CYS A 126 -5.89 -3.01 3.68
N ILE A 127 -6.57 -2.32 4.60
CA ILE A 127 -7.78 -2.84 5.28
C ILE A 127 -8.86 -3.18 4.25
N VAL A 128 -9.19 -2.23 3.37
CA VAL A 128 -10.24 -2.42 2.37
C VAL A 128 -9.85 -3.52 1.37
N TRP A 129 -8.61 -3.54 0.91
CA TRP A 129 -8.09 -4.61 0.05
C TRP A 129 -8.30 -5.98 0.69
N THR A 130 -7.82 -6.15 1.92
CA THR A 130 -7.88 -7.41 2.67
C THR A 130 -9.31 -7.91 2.88
N LEU A 131 -10.25 -7.00 3.17
CA LEU A 131 -11.66 -7.33 3.36
C LEU A 131 -12.39 -7.68 2.06
N ILE A 132 -11.93 -7.17 0.92
CA ILE A 132 -12.51 -7.45 -0.40
C ILE A 132 -11.94 -8.75 -0.97
N THR A 133 -10.62 -8.97 -0.92
CA THR A 133 -9.99 -10.13 -1.58
C THR A 133 -10.19 -11.42 -0.80
N ASP A 134 -9.95 -11.39 0.51
CA ASP A 134 -9.80 -12.60 1.32
C ASP A 134 -10.58 -12.49 2.62
N ARG A 135 -11.86 -12.10 2.54
CA ARG A 135 -12.69 -11.77 3.73
C ARG A 135 -12.50 -12.71 4.92
N TRP A 136 -12.56 -14.03 4.71
CA TRP A 136 -12.49 -15.00 5.82
C TRP A 136 -11.09 -15.16 6.43
N TYR A 137 -10.05 -15.10 5.61
CA TYR A 137 -8.65 -15.29 6.03
C TYR A 137 -7.95 -13.96 6.40
N GLY A 138 -8.50 -12.86 5.89
CA GLY A 138 -7.98 -11.51 6.01
C GLY A 138 -8.50 -10.74 7.22
N ILE A 139 -9.60 -11.16 7.86
CA ILE A 139 -10.17 -10.48 9.05
C ILE A 139 -9.12 -10.24 10.14
N PRO A 140 -8.29 -11.23 10.56
CA PRO A 140 -7.28 -10.99 11.59
C PRO A 140 -6.30 -9.87 11.24
N TYR A 141 -5.86 -9.82 9.97
CA TYR A 141 -4.99 -8.76 9.47
C TYR A 141 -5.71 -7.42 9.39
N ALA A 142 -6.96 -7.39 8.92
CA ALA A 142 -7.75 -6.16 8.87
C ALA A 142 -7.98 -5.57 10.28
N ILE A 143 -8.25 -6.41 11.29
CA ILE A 143 -8.39 -6.00 12.69
C ILE A 143 -7.07 -5.41 13.20
N LEU A 144 -5.94 -6.09 12.95
CA LEU A 144 -4.63 -5.59 13.32
C LEU A 144 -4.37 -4.21 12.70
N LEU A 145 -4.54 -4.08 11.38
CA LEU A 145 -4.31 -2.83 10.67
C LEU A 145 -5.22 -1.71 11.19
N ALA A 146 -6.48 -2.03 11.50
CA ALA A 146 -7.42 -1.09 12.11
C ALA A 146 -6.99 -0.68 13.53
N ALA A 147 -6.47 -1.61 14.34
CA ALA A 147 -5.94 -1.32 15.66
C ALA A 147 -4.70 -0.41 15.59
N VAL A 148 -3.75 -0.71 14.71
CA VAL A 148 -2.58 0.15 14.45
C VAL A 148 -3.06 1.54 14.01
N TYR A 149 -4.00 1.61 13.08
CA TYR A 149 -4.54 2.87 12.59
C TYR A 149 -5.25 3.67 13.70
N GLY A 150 -5.99 3.01 14.57
CA GLY A 150 -6.62 3.62 15.74
C GLY A 150 -5.59 4.18 16.74
N VAL A 151 -4.48 3.47 16.95
CA VAL A 151 -3.36 3.96 17.78
C VAL A 151 -2.77 5.24 17.18
N LEU A 152 -2.54 5.31 15.87
CA LEU A 152 -2.00 6.52 15.22
C LEU A 152 -2.92 7.74 15.40
N PHE A 153 -4.24 7.54 15.37
CA PHE A 153 -5.18 8.61 15.66
C PHE A 153 -5.16 9.05 17.13
N ARG A 154 -5.11 8.08 18.05
CA ARG A 154 -5.15 8.34 19.49
C ARG A 154 -3.91 9.06 20.01
N THR A 155 -2.73 8.77 19.47
CA THR A 155 -1.47 9.37 19.92
C THR A 155 -1.26 10.80 19.43
N GLY A 156 -2.21 11.37 18.67
CA GLY A 156 -2.06 12.71 18.10
C GLY A 156 -0.93 12.78 17.07
N ALA A 157 -0.62 11.66 16.43
CA ALA A 157 0.50 11.51 15.51
C ALA A 157 0.49 12.54 14.36
N ALA A 158 -0.70 13.07 14.02
CA ALA A 158 -0.87 14.17 13.07
C ALA A 158 -0.16 15.48 13.49
N GLY A 159 -0.07 15.76 14.79
CA GLY A 159 0.63 16.94 15.32
C GLY A 159 2.16 16.80 15.36
N ARG A 160 2.68 15.58 15.13
CA ARG A 160 4.12 15.27 15.22
C ARG A 160 4.74 14.87 13.87
N ALA A 161 4.04 15.12 12.77
CA ALA A 161 4.52 14.72 11.45
C ALA A 161 5.84 15.42 11.09
N GLY A 162 6.82 14.63 10.66
CA GLY A 162 8.22 15.02 10.49
C GLY A 162 9.16 14.46 11.57
N SER A 163 8.63 13.82 12.62
CA SER A 163 9.42 13.16 13.68
C SER A 163 9.85 11.74 13.34
N GLY A 164 9.17 11.09 12.38
CA GLY A 164 9.33 9.67 12.06
C GLY A 164 8.60 8.73 13.04
N GLU A 165 7.96 9.27 14.09
CA GLU A 165 7.27 8.48 15.12
C GLU A 165 6.06 7.75 14.53
N THR A 166 5.26 8.44 13.70
CA THR A 166 4.08 7.86 13.06
C THR A 166 4.47 6.73 12.12
N ALA A 167 5.50 6.95 11.30
CA ALA A 167 6.02 5.95 10.38
C ALA A 167 6.56 4.73 11.13
N SER A 168 7.35 4.96 12.19
CA SER A 168 7.91 3.90 13.02
C SER A 168 6.81 3.10 13.72
N LEU A 169 5.83 3.76 14.36
CA LEU A 169 4.69 3.09 15.00
C LEU A 169 3.87 2.26 14.00
N ALA A 170 3.61 2.80 12.81
CA ALA A 170 2.90 2.07 11.77
C ALA A 170 3.69 0.83 11.34
N LEU A 171 4.99 0.96 11.04
CA LEU A 171 5.84 -0.14 10.59
C LEU A 171 6.06 -1.20 11.68
N LEU A 172 6.30 -0.79 12.92
CA LEU A 172 6.45 -1.71 14.05
C LEU A 172 5.15 -2.42 14.38
N GLY A 173 4.04 -1.67 14.46
CA GLY A 173 2.72 -2.23 14.76
C GLY A 173 2.26 -3.23 13.71
N THR A 174 2.45 -2.89 12.42
CA THR A 174 2.12 -3.80 11.31
C THR A 174 3.10 -4.96 11.19
N GLY A 175 4.41 -4.75 11.39
CA GLY A 175 5.41 -5.81 11.32
C GLY A 175 5.30 -6.81 12.46
N ILE A 176 5.40 -6.35 13.71
CA ILE A 176 5.34 -7.25 14.89
C ILE A 176 3.96 -7.87 15.00
N GLY A 177 2.90 -7.05 14.90
CA GLY A 177 1.53 -7.56 14.95
C GLY A 177 1.22 -8.48 13.78
N GLY A 178 1.74 -8.19 12.59
CA GLY A 178 1.53 -9.01 11.39
C GLY A 178 2.18 -10.38 11.54
N LEU A 179 3.40 -10.44 12.10
CA LEU A 179 4.05 -11.69 12.44
C LEU A 179 3.21 -12.53 13.40
N VAL A 180 2.74 -11.93 14.49
CA VAL A 180 1.88 -12.63 15.46
C VAL A 180 0.63 -13.16 14.79
N VAL A 181 -0.07 -12.33 14.02
CA VAL A 181 -1.28 -12.76 13.29
C VAL A 181 -0.95 -13.90 12.31
N SER A 182 0.17 -13.82 11.59
CA SER A 182 0.55 -14.84 10.59
C SER A 182 0.85 -16.22 11.16
N LEU A 183 1.17 -16.31 12.45
CA LEU A 183 1.39 -17.60 13.13
C LEU A 183 0.09 -18.33 13.44
N PHE A 184 -1.02 -17.61 13.57
CA PHE A 184 -2.32 -18.16 13.98
C PHE A 184 -3.40 -18.03 12.90
N ALA A 185 -3.19 -17.19 11.89
CA ALA A 185 -4.15 -16.98 10.82
C ALA A 185 -4.28 -18.23 9.95
N PRO A 186 -5.50 -18.70 9.67
CA PRO A 186 -5.72 -19.83 8.77
C PRO A 186 -5.31 -19.48 7.34
N TYR A 187 -4.85 -20.47 6.59
CA TYR A 187 -4.58 -20.35 5.16
C TYR A 187 -5.83 -20.74 4.35
N PRO A 188 -6.02 -20.17 3.15
CA PRO A 188 -7.06 -20.61 2.23
C PRO A 188 -6.89 -22.11 1.88
N PRO A 189 -7.99 -22.88 1.78
CA PRO A 189 -7.92 -24.29 1.45
C PRO A 189 -7.32 -24.47 0.05
N GLY A 190 -6.32 -25.36 -0.05
CA GLY A 190 -5.65 -25.68 -1.32
C GLY A 190 -4.45 -24.79 -1.65
N GLU A 191 -4.16 -23.75 -0.88
CA GLU A 191 -2.92 -22.97 -1.02
C GLU A 191 -1.85 -23.48 -0.06
N LEU A 192 -0.79 -24.09 -0.60
CA LEU A 192 0.41 -24.41 0.17
C LEU A 192 1.30 -23.16 0.24
N PRO A 193 1.64 -22.64 1.43
CA PRO A 193 2.51 -21.48 1.52
C PRO A 193 3.89 -21.84 0.98
N MET A 194 4.37 -21.04 0.02
CA MET A 194 5.76 -21.15 -0.41
C MET A 194 6.67 -20.67 0.72
N LEU A 195 7.46 -21.60 1.25
CA LEU A 195 8.39 -21.33 2.34
C LEU A 195 9.78 -21.02 1.77
N THR A 196 10.34 -19.90 2.20
CA THR A 196 11.74 -19.54 1.96
C THR A 196 12.42 -19.49 3.32
N PHE A 197 13.37 -20.42 3.55
CA PHE A 197 14.01 -20.63 4.86
C PHE A 197 13.01 -20.88 6.02
N GLY A 198 11.92 -21.60 5.74
CA GLY A 198 10.92 -21.95 6.76
C GLY A 198 9.91 -20.84 7.07
N LEU A 199 9.98 -19.69 6.40
CA LEU A 199 9.04 -18.57 6.55
C LEU A 199 8.31 -18.27 5.24
N THR A 200 7.08 -17.78 5.35
CA THR A 200 6.30 -17.33 4.19
C THR A 200 6.79 -15.96 3.69
N THR A 201 6.53 -15.64 2.43
CA THR A 201 6.83 -14.31 1.85
C THR A 201 6.20 -13.17 2.67
N LEU A 202 5.01 -13.40 3.22
CA LEU A 202 4.29 -12.42 4.04
C LEU A 202 4.95 -12.24 5.43
N GLN A 203 5.47 -13.32 6.03
CA GLN A 203 6.28 -13.22 7.25
C GLN A 203 7.58 -12.45 7.02
N TRP A 204 8.27 -12.70 5.89
CA TRP A 204 9.46 -11.92 5.52
C TRP A 204 9.16 -10.44 5.33
N LEU A 205 8.02 -10.11 4.71
CA LEU A 205 7.57 -8.72 4.59
C LEU A 205 7.38 -8.08 5.97
N PHE A 206 6.75 -8.77 6.91
CA PHE A 206 6.56 -8.24 8.26
C PHE A 206 7.87 -8.07 9.05
N ILE A 207 8.81 -9.01 8.91
CA ILE A 207 10.17 -8.84 9.48
C ILE A 207 10.82 -7.59 8.92
N LEU A 208 10.77 -7.41 7.60
CA LEU A 208 11.33 -6.23 6.95
C LEU A 208 10.68 -4.94 7.45
N MET A 209 9.35 -4.92 7.58
CA MET A 209 8.63 -3.77 8.15
C MET A 209 9.07 -3.47 9.58
N SER A 210 9.21 -4.49 10.44
CA SER A 210 9.74 -4.33 11.79
C SER A 210 11.14 -3.74 11.80
N LEU A 211 12.06 -4.27 10.98
CA LEU A 211 13.43 -3.78 10.90
C LEU A 211 13.50 -2.33 10.42
N LEU A 212 12.70 -1.98 9.40
CA LEU A 212 12.59 -0.60 8.92
C LEU A 212 12.01 0.32 10.00
N GLY A 213 11.02 -0.15 10.76
CA GLY A 213 10.43 0.59 11.87
C GLY A 213 11.43 0.90 12.99
N ILE A 214 12.30 -0.06 13.32
CA ILE A 214 13.41 0.11 14.30
C ILE A 214 14.47 1.07 13.77
N GLY A 215 14.82 0.95 12.48
CA GLY A 215 15.87 1.75 11.86
C GLY A 215 15.50 3.21 11.59
N LEU A 216 14.24 3.60 11.76
CA LEU A 216 13.81 4.98 11.55
C LEU A 216 14.30 5.90 12.67
N PRO A 217 14.97 7.02 12.36
CA PRO A 217 15.41 7.98 13.35
C PRO A 217 14.18 8.70 13.92
N THR A 218 13.72 8.27 15.08
CA THR A 218 12.60 8.90 15.80
C THR A 218 13.13 10.05 16.64
N ARG A 219 12.75 11.28 16.29
CA ARG A 219 12.96 12.43 17.20
C ARG A 219 11.82 12.45 18.18
N ARG A 220 12.01 11.87 19.37
CA ARG A 220 11.12 12.14 20.50
C ARG A 220 11.15 13.65 20.75
N SER A 221 10.04 14.31 20.47
CA SER A 221 9.75 15.63 21.00
C SER A 221 9.75 15.46 22.52
N SER A 222 10.87 15.82 23.17
CA SER A 222 10.91 16.03 24.62
C SER A 222 9.86 17.09 24.93
N GLY A 223 8.70 16.65 25.41
CA GLY A 223 7.72 17.52 26.03
C GLY A 223 8.26 18.06 27.34
#